data_AF-A0A6I5ZYZ9-F1
#
_entry.id   AF-A0A6I5ZYZ9-F1
#
_cell.length_a   1.000
_cell.length_b   1.000
_cell.length_c   1.000
_cell.angle_alpha   90.00
_cell.angle_beta   90.00
_cell.angle_gamma   90.00
#
_symmetry.space_group_name_H-M   'P 1'
#
loop_
_entity.id
_entity.type
_entity.pdbx_description
1 polymer ?
#
loop_
_entity_poly.entity_id
_entity_poly.type
_entity_poly.pdbx_seq_one_letter_code
_entity_poly.pdbx_strand_id
1 'polypeptide(L)'
;MTSSTLAPARPAVPSATRGAAHGALAVVAGLASGGLTSFAQTYLTLPGVAALANAVSPWLVLPFLAGATARSRRGGALLGLLACLAQVPGYYLTASLRGYPASLPWVLVWAVLGVVGGAVAGLAGQSWWRGDGRERGRGAAVLVAVWLAEAVVQYGVVLRYTAEAVTFAVVGALAFVLLGLRHRQHVLVLTWLGPALLAGRAASSRCTRSRDLTPRCPAASARVAAQRVPRCRGRGAG
;
A
#
# COMPACT_ATOMS: atom_id res chain seq x y z
N MET A 1 1.70 51.87 -37.41
CA MET A 1 2.84 51.29 -36.67
C MET A 1 2.29 50.57 -35.45
N THR A 2 2.07 49.27 -35.53
CA THR A 2 1.58 48.44 -34.41
C THR A 2 2.78 47.81 -33.71
N SER A 3 3.10 48.32 -32.51
CA SER A 3 4.16 47.77 -31.67
C SER A 3 3.74 46.41 -31.12
N SER A 4 4.28 45.33 -31.68
CA SER A 4 4.19 43.98 -31.10
C SER A 4 4.99 43.93 -29.81
N THR A 5 4.28 43.94 -28.68
CA THR A 5 4.87 43.70 -27.35
C THR A 5 5.27 42.23 -27.25
N LEU A 6 6.56 41.93 -27.35
CA LEU A 6 7.13 40.59 -27.10
C LEU A 6 6.88 40.21 -25.65
N ALA A 7 5.98 39.26 -25.42
CA ALA A 7 5.73 38.71 -24.10
C ALA A 7 7.02 38.08 -23.54
N PRO A 8 7.41 38.36 -22.29
CA PRO A 8 8.63 37.82 -21.71
C PRO A 8 8.57 36.28 -21.67
N ALA A 9 9.60 35.64 -22.23
CA ALA A 9 9.74 34.20 -22.22
C ALA A 9 9.82 33.69 -20.76
N ARG A 10 8.85 32.85 -20.35
CA ARG A 10 8.90 32.20 -19.03
C ARG A 10 10.14 31.31 -18.97
N PRO A 11 10.97 31.41 -17.90
CA PRO A 11 12.13 30.55 -17.75
C PRO A 11 11.70 29.07 -17.71
N ALA A 12 12.24 28.30 -18.64
CA ALA A 12 11.99 26.87 -18.72
C ALA A 12 12.72 26.17 -17.57
N VAL A 13 12.00 25.82 -16.50
CA VAL A 13 12.55 24.96 -15.45
C VAL A 13 12.91 23.60 -16.07
N PRO A 14 14.16 23.12 -15.95
CA PRO A 14 14.59 21.85 -16.52
C PRO A 14 13.70 20.69 -16.06
N SER A 15 13.41 19.74 -16.95
CA SER A 15 12.59 18.56 -16.63
C SER A 15 13.20 17.69 -15.51
N ALA A 16 14.53 17.71 -15.36
CA ALA A 16 15.27 16.98 -14.34
C ALA A 16 14.96 17.45 -12.91
N THR A 17 14.86 18.76 -12.67
CA THR A 17 14.58 19.30 -11.31
C THR A 17 13.18 18.95 -10.84
N ARG A 18 12.20 18.92 -11.76
CA ARG A 18 10.85 18.44 -11.45
C ARG A 18 10.84 16.97 -11.07
N GLY A 19 11.57 16.12 -11.79
CA GLY A 19 11.68 14.69 -11.46
C GLY A 19 12.27 14.47 -10.06
N ALA A 20 13.36 15.17 -9.74
CA ALA A 20 13.98 15.12 -8.42
C ALA A 20 13.04 15.57 -7.30
N ALA A 21 12.29 16.66 -7.51
CA ALA A 21 11.32 17.15 -6.53
C ALA A 21 10.20 16.14 -6.24
N HIS A 22 9.67 15.47 -7.26
CA HIS A 22 8.65 14.43 -7.06
C HIS A 22 9.23 13.20 -6.35
N GLY A 23 10.47 12.82 -6.66
CA GLY A 23 11.18 11.75 -5.97
C GLY A 23 11.39 12.08 -4.48
N ALA A 24 11.89 13.27 -4.18
CA ALA A 24 12.07 13.74 -2.81
C ALA A 24 10.74 13.78 -2.04
N LEU A 25 9.68 14.31 -2.65
CA LEU A 25 8.35 14.32 -2.04
C LEU A 25 7.83 12.91 -1.76
N ALA A 26 8.03 11.96 -2.69
CA ALA A 26 7.63 10.57 -2.49
C ALA A 26 8.38 9.93 -1.30
N VAL A 27 9.67 10.20 -1.16
CA VAL A 27 10.48 9.71 -0.02
C VAL A 27 10.00 10.32 1.29
N VAL A 28 9.81 11.65 1.35
CA VAL A 28 9.35 12.34 2.56
C VAL A 28 7.95 11.86 2.97
N ALA A 29 7.03 11.77 2.01
CA ALA A 29 5.68 11.24 2.26
C ALA A 29 5.72 9.79 2.73
N GLY A 30 6.61 8.97 2.16
CA GLY A 30 6.82 7.59 2.57
C GLY A 30 7.30 7.47 4.01
N LEU A 31 8.36 8.21 4.38
CA LEU A 31 8.87 8.25 5.76
C LEU A 31 7.79 8.69 6.75
N ALA A 32 7.06 9.76 6.43
CA ALA A 32 5.99 10.29 7.26
C ALA A 32 4.84 9.28 7.41
N SER A 33 4.42 8.64 6.30
CA SER A 33 3.39 7.60 6.31
C SER A 33 3.82 6.38 7.15
N GLY A 34 5.07 5.92 7.02
CA GLY A 34 5.60 4.82 7.84
C GLY A 34 5.63 5.18 9.32
N GLY A 35 6.07 6.38 9.67
CA GLY A 35 6.03 6.85 11.06
C GLY A 35 4.61 6.95 11.61
N LEU A 36 3.67 7.46 10.80
CA LEU A 36 2.26 7.55 11.17
C LEU A 36 1.65 6.16 11.41
N THR A 37 2.00 5.16 10.60
CA THR A 37 1.59 3.75 10.81
C THR A 37 1.97 3.26 12.21
N SER A 38 3.19 3.57 12.69
CA SER A 38 3.61 3.21 14.04
C SER A 38 2.66 3.81 15.09
N PHE A 39 2.37 5.12 15.00
CA PHE A 39 1.44 5.78 15.93
C PHE A 39 0.01 5.25 15.81
N ALA A 40 -0.45 4.98 14.58
CA ALA A 40 -1.78 4.46 14.31
C ALA A 40 -2.05 3.15 15.06
N GLN A 41 -1.04 2.28 15.21
CA GLN A 41 -1.17 1.03 15.97
C GLN A 41 -1.47 1.23 17.46
N THR A 42 -1.22 2.42 18.00
CA THR A 42 -1.52 2.76 19.40
C THR A 42 -2.90 3.33 19.59
N TYR A 43 -3.40 4.07 18.59
CA TYR A 43 -4.70 4.75 18.68
C TYR A 43 -5.84 3.94 18.06
N LEU A 44 -5.56 3.13 17.04
CA LEU A 44 -6.52 2.23 16.41
C LEU A 44 -6.57 0.91 17.18
N THR A 45 -7.27 0.92 18.31
CA THR A 45 -7.44 -0.27 19.17
C THR A 45 -8.82 -0.93 19.04
N LEU A 46 -9.76 -0.25 18.39
CA LEU A 46 -11.13 -0.75 18.22
C LEU A 46 -11.15 -1.98 17.29
N PRO A 47 -11.91 -3.04 17.64
CA PRO A 47 -12.14 -4.18 16.76
C PRO A 47 -12.63 -3.74 15.39
N GLY A 48 -12.16 -4.40 14.34
CA GLY A 48 -12.52 -4.09 12.96
C GLY A 48 -11.67 -2.99 12.31
N VAL A 49 -11.11 -2.04 13.07
CA VAL A 49 -10.26 -0.97 12.51
C VAL A 49 -8.80 -1.07 12.93
N ALA A 50 -8.48 -1.80 13.99
CA ALA A 50 -7.10 -2.00 14.45
C ALA A 50 -6.18 -2.56 13.34
N ALA A 51 -6.71 -3.45 12.51
CA ALA A 51 -6.02 -4.01 11.35
C ALA A 51 -5.58 -2.95 10.31
N LEU A 52 -6.32 -1.82 10.18
CA LEU A 52 -5.96 -0.75 9.24
C LEU A 52 -4.63 -0.10 9.60
N ALA A 53 -4.22 -0.15 10.86
CA ALA A 53 -2.95 0.43 11.29
C ALA A 53 -1.75 -0.28 10.68
N ASN A 54 -1.85 -1.56 10.31
CA ASN A 54 -0.72 -2.31 9.78
C ASN A 54 -1.14 -3.52 8.92
N ALA A 55 -1.86 -3.25 7.84
CA ALA A 55 -2.19 -4.23 6.80
C ALA A 55 -1.54 -3.85 5.46
N VAL A 56 -1.57 -4.75 4.47
CA VAL A 56 -0.91 -4.51 3.19
C VAL A 56 -1.62 -3.42 2.39
N SER A 57 -2.97 -3.43 2.35
CA SER A 57 -3.75 -2.52 1.51
C SER A 57 -3.52 -1.04 1.83
N PRO A 58 -3.54 -0.60 3.11
CA PRO A 58 -3.21 0.79 3.47
C PRO A 58 -1.81 1.23 3.00
N TRP A 59 -0.82 0.36 3.10
CA TRP A 59 0.57 0.68 2.72
C TRP A 59 0.70 0.97 1.23
N LEU A 60 -0.11 0.33 0.37
CA LEU A 60 -0.08 0.52 -1.08
C LEU A 60 -0.81 1.78 -1.58
N VAL A 61 -1.61 2.45 -0.74
CA VAL A 61 -2.34 3.67 -1.13
C VAL A 61 -1.39 4.79 -1.50
N LEU A 62 -0.40 5.09 -0.66
CA LEU A 62 0.56 6.17 -0.93
C LEU A 62 1.42 5.91 -2.18
N PRO A 63 2.02 4.72 -2.37
CA PRO A 63 2.71 4.36 -3.62
C PRO A 63 1.84 4.52 -4.86
N PHE A 64 0.57 4.13 -4.79
CA PHE A 64 -0.40 4.31 -5.87
C PHE A 64 -0.61 5.80 -6.20
N LEU A 65 -0.86 6.63 -5.19
CA LEU A 65 -1.03 8.07 -5.36
C LEU A 65 0.24 8.75 -5.87
N ALA A 66 1.42 8.35 -5.37
CA ALA A 66 2.70 8.85 -5.87
C ALA A 66 2.87 8.53 -7.36
N GLY A 67 2.55 7.29 -7.76
CA GLY A 67 2.57 6.87 -9.16
C GLY A 67 1.62 7.65 -10.07
N ALA A 68 0.42 8.03 -9.58
CA ALA A 68 -0.54 8.85 -10.32
C ALA A 68 0.03 10.21 -10.76
N THR A 69 0.98 10.77 -10.01
CA THR A 69 1.63 12.04 -10.35
C THR A 69 2.63 11.91 -11.52
N ALA A 70 3.15 10.71 -11.78
CA ALA A 70 4.20 10.48 -12.75
C ALA A 70 3.76 10.69 -14.20
N ARG A 71 4.67 11.18 -15.05
CA ARG A 71 4.42 11.41 -16.48
C ARG A 71 4.55 10.19 -17.37
N SER A 72 5.28 9.17 -16.93
CA SER A 72 5.53 7.94 -17.68
C SER A 72 5.35 6.73 -16.77
N ARG A 73 5.11 5.55 -17.35
CA ARG A 73 4.99 4.29 -16.61
C ARG A 73 6.22 4.01 -15.75
N ARG A 74 7.44 4.19 -16.31
CA ARG A 74 8.69 4.04 -15.56
C ARG A 74 8.76 5.01 -14.37
N GLY A 75 8.36 6.26 -14.57
CA GLY A 75 8.25 7.23 -13.48
C GLY A 75 7.24 6.80 -12.41
N GLY A 76 6.10 6.22 -12.82
CA GLY A 76 5.07 5.72 -11.90
C GLY A 76 5.61 4.60 -11.01
N ALA A 77 6.28 3.61 -11.63
CA ALA A 77 6.94 2.52 -10.92
C ALA A 77 7.99 3.05 -9.92
N LEU A 78 8.84 3.98 -10.36
CA LEU A 78 9.91 4.54 -9.53
C LEU A 78 9.37 5.34 -8.34
N LEU A 79 8.37 6.21 -8.56
CA LEU A 79 7.79 6.99 -7.47
C LEU A 79 7.06 6.10 -6.45
N GLY A 80 6.33 5.07 -6.92
CA GLY A 80 5.70 4.11 -6.03
C GLY A 80 6.71 3.28 -5.24
N LEU A 81 7.79 2.83 -5.88
CA LEU A 81 8.90 2.12 -5.23
C LEU A 81 9.56 3.01 -4.17
N LEU A 82 9.90 4.26 -4.49
CA LEU A 82 10.53 5.19 -3.56
C LEU A 82 9.64 5.46 -2.34
N ALA A 83 8.34 5.71 -2.56
CA ALA A 83 7.39 5.92 -1.47
C ALA A 83 7.29 4.68 -0.57
N CYS A 84 7.16 3.48 -1.16
CA CYS A 84 6.98 2.26 -0.39
C CYS A 84 8.25 1.85 0.38
N LEU A 85 9.41 1.93 -0.26
CA LEU A 85 10.68 1.67 0.40
C LEU A 85 10.97 2.67 1.52
N ALA A 86 10.52 3.92 1.41
CA ALA A 86 10.67 4.92 2.46
C ALA A 86 9.71 4.70 3.65
N GLN A 87 8.54 4.07 3.45
CA GLN A 87 7.63 3.72 4.54
C GLN A 87 8.28 2.73 5.53
N VAL A 88 9.08 1.77 5.04
CA VAL A 88 9.72 0.74 5.88
C VAL A 88 10.66 1.34 6.95
N PRO A 89 11.71 2.12 6.61
CA PRO A 89 12.56 2.77 7.60
C PRO A 89 11.79 3.81 8.40
N GLY A 90 10.82 4.53 7.82
CA GLY A 90 9.96 5.46 8.56
C GLY A 90 9.22 4.78 9.71
N TYR A 91 8.64 3.60 9.44
CA TYR A 91 7.97 2.77 10.43
C TYR A 91 8.95 2.24 11.48
N TYR A 92 10.01 1.56 11.06
CA TYR A 92 10.92 0.89 12.02
C TYR A 92 11.75 1.87 12.85
N LEU A 93 12.17 3.01 12.29
CA LEU A 93 12.84 4.06 13.04
C LEU A 93 11.88 4.64 14.09
N THR A 94 10.66 5.00 13.70
CA THR A 94 9.65 5.55 14.64
C THR A 94 9.29 4.53 15.72
N ALA A 95 9.09 3.26 15.36
CA ALA A 95 8.82 2.19 16.32
C ALA A 95 9.98 2.03 17.33
N SER A 96 11.22 2.09 16.86
CA SER A 96 12.42 1.98 17.71
C SER A 96 12.56 3.16 18.66
N LEU A 97 12.33 4.39 18.17
CA LEU A 97 12.30 5.60 19.01
C LEU A 97 11.20 5.58 20.07
N ARG A 98 10.13 4.82 19.83
CA ARG A 98 9.02 4.61 20.76
C ARG A 98 9.22 3.41 21.69
N GLY A 99 10.39 2.77 21.66
CA GLY A 99 10.76 1.65 22.52
C GLY A 99 10.29 0.27 22.05
N TYR A 100 9.79 0.16 20.81
CA TYR A 100 9.43 -1.14 20.23
C TYR A 100 10.63 -1.76 19.50
N PRO A 101 10.98 -3.03 19.76
CA PRO A 101 12.12 -3.67 19.13
C PRO A 101 11.90 -3.85 17.62
N ALA A 102 12.88 -3.42 16.82
CA ALA A 102 12.94 -3.69 15.39
C ALA A 102 13.82 -4.92 15.12
N SER A 103 13.41 -5.78 14.17
CA SER A 103 14.24 -6.89 13.73
C SER A 103 14.72 -6.64 12.30
N LEU A 104 16.04 -6.70 12.09
CA LEU A 104 16.63 -6.53 10.76
C LEU A 104 16.09 -7.55 9.73
N PRO A 105 15.90 -8.85 10.07
CA PRO A 105 15.28 -9.78 9.13
C PRO A 105 13.89 -9.33 8.66
N TRP A 106 13.07 -8.78 9.57
CA TRP A 106 11.75 -8.28 9.21
C TRP A 106 11.81 -7.03 8.36
N VAL A 107 12.71 -6.09 8.67
CA VAL A 107 12.98 -4.92 7.84
C VAL A 107 13.31 -5.33 6.41
N LEU A 108 14.19 -6.33 6.22
CA LEU A 108 14.59 -6.81 4.91
C LEU A 108 13.44 -7.48 4.15
N VAL A 109 12.63 -8.31 4.81
CA VAL A 109 11.44 -8.91 4.18
C VAL A 109 10.48 -7.83 3.68
N TRP A 110 10.17 -6.84 4.52
CA TRP A 110 9.26 -5.76 4.14
C TRP A 110 9.85 -4.84 3.08
N ALA A 111 11.16 -4.61 3.09
CA ALA A 111 11.83 -3.87 2.02
C ALA A 111 11.69 -4.61 0.67
N VAL A 112 11.96 -5.91 0.61
CA VAL A 112 11.82 -6.72 -0.62
C VAL A 112 10.38 -6.73 -1.12
N LEU A 113 9.41 -6.95 -0.23
CA LEU A 113 7.99 -6.87 -0.59
C LEU A 113 7.60 -5.46 -1.03
N GLY A 114 8.16 -4.42 -0.41
CA GLY A 114 7.98 -3.02 -0.76
C GLY A 114 8.51 -2.65 -2.14
N VAL A 115 9.59 -3.29 -2.61
CA VAL A 115 10.07 -3.12 -4.01
C VAL A 115 8.98 -3.53 -4.98
N VAL A 116 8.44 -4.74 -4.82
CA VAL A 116 7.44 -5.30 -5.74
C VAL A 116 6.11 -4.58 -5.59
N GLY A 117 5.61 -4.46 -4.34
CA GLY A 117 4.36 -3.81 -4.03
C GLY A 117 4.35 -2.34 -4.43
N GLY A 118 5.41 -1.60 -4.11
CA GLY A 118 5.57 -0.19 -4.46
C GLY A 118 5.62 0.04 -5.97
N ALA A 119 6.41 -0.76 -6.70
CA ALA A 119 6.48 -0.63 -8.16
C ALA A 119 5.15 -0.95 -8.84
N VAL A 120 4.47 -2.02 -8.43
CA VAL A 120 3.16 -2.43 -8.97
C VAL A 120 2.09 -1.38 -8.64
N ALA A 121 2.02 -0.93 -7.39
CA ALA A 121 1.05 0.10 -6.98
C ALA A 121 1.30 1.42 -7.71
N GLY A 122 2.56 1.84 -7.84
CA GLY A 122 2.93 3.05 -8.57
C GLY A 122 2.58 2.98 -10.07
N LEU A 123 2.83 1.84 -10.71
CA LEU A 123 2.38 1.59 -12.09
C LEU A 123 0.86 1.65 -12.20
N ALA A 124 0.15 0.99 -11.28
CA ALA A 124 -1.31 0.97 -11.26
C ALA A 124 -1.89 2.39 -11.09
N GLY A 125 -1.30 3.20 -10.23
CA GLY A 125 -1.69 4.60 -10.04
C GLY A 125 -1.46 5.46 -11.27
N GLN A 126 -0.32 5.28 -11.95
CA GLN A 126 -0.01 5.97 -13.20
C GLN A 126 -1.00 5.59 -14.31
N SER A 127 -1.28 4.29 -14.46
CA SER A 127 -2.26 3.78 -15.42
C SER A 127 -3.68 4.27 -15.10
N TRP A 128 -4.09 4.32 -13.82
CA TRP A 128 -5.38 4.88 -13.42
C TRP A 128 -5.49 6.39 -13.72
N TRP A 129 -4.42 7.15 -13.47
CA TRP A 129 -4.52 8.60 -13.65
C TRP A 129 -4.43 9.02 -15.11
N ARG A 130 -3.57 8.37 -15.90
CA ARG A 130 -3.19 8.81 -17.26
C ARG A 130 -3.50 7.81 -18.36
N GLY A 131 -3.68 6.53 -18.05
CA GLY A 131 -4.09 5.55 -19.04
C GLY A 131 -5.47 5.86 -19.61
N ASP A 132 -5.81 5.23 -20.72
CA ASP A 132 -7.12 5.32 -21.37
C ASP A 132 -7.92 4.02 -21.18
N GLY A 133 -9.23 4.09 -21.47
CA GLY A 133 -10.14 2.96 -21.53
C GLY A 133 -9.84 1.84 -20.52
N ARG A 134 -9.37 0.69 -21.02
CA ARG A 134 -9.10 -0.53 -20.25
C ARG A 134 -7.87 -0.40 -19.35
N GLU A 135 -6.83 0.34 -19.73
CA GLU A 135 -5.63 0.52 -18.91
C GLU A 135 -5.96 1.26 -17.61
N ARG A 136 -6.79 2.30 -17.72
CA ARG A 136 -7.27 3.04 -16.55
C ARG A 136 -8.04 2.16 -15.57
N GLY A 137 -8.97 1.34 -16.09
CA GLY A 137 -9.75 0.40 -15.30
C GLY A 137 -8.88 -0.65 -14.61
N ARG A 138 -7.84 -1.16 -15.29
CA ARG A 138 -6.86 -2.09 -14.70
C ARG A 138 -6.09 -1.45 -13.55
N GLY A 139 -5.64 -0.21 -13.70
CA GLY A 139 -4.95 0.52 -12.64
C GLY A 139 -5.79 0.61 -11.37
N ALA A 140 -7.05 1.07 -11.49
CA ALA A 140 -7.97 1.12 -10.36
C ALA A 140 -8.25 -0.26 -9.76
N ALA A 141 -8.46 -1.27 -10.61
CA ALA A 141 -8.77 -2.64 -10.19
C ALA A 141 -7.68 -3.25 -9.32
N VAL A 142 -6.39 -2.95 -9.56
CA VAL A 142 -5.29 -3.47 -8.73
C VAL A 142 -5.45 -3.04 -7.27
N LEU A 143 -5.66 -1.75 -7.00
CA LEU A 143 -5.79 -1.27 -5.62
C LEU A 143 -7.04 -1.86 -4.95
N VAL A 144 -8.17 -1.86 -5.65
CA VAL A 144 -9.44 -2.42 -5.15
C VAL A 144 -9.30 -3.92 -4.86
N ALA A 145 -8.66 -4.66 -5.75
CA ALA A 145 -8.47 -6.11 -5.58
C ALA A 145 -7.62 -6.44 -4.37
N VAL A 146 -6.62 -5.62 -4.01
CA VAL A 146 -5.80 -5.84 -2.81
C VAL A 146 -6.65 -5.69 -1.54
N TRP A 147 -7.48 -4.65 -1.45
CA TRP A 147 -8.43 -4.46 -0.34
C TRP A 147 -9.39 -5.62 -0.18
N LEU A 148 -10.00 -6.05 -1.30
CA LEU A 148 -10.97 -7.15 -1.28
C LEU A 148 -10.31 -8.51 -1.04
N ALA A 149 -9.08 -8.71 -1.52
CA ALA A 149 -8.31 -9.92 -1.23
C ALA A 149 -7.97 -10.03 0.26
N GLU A 150 -7.56 -8.93 0.91
CA GLU A 150 -7.36 -8.94 2.35
C GLU A 150 -8.68 -9.17 3.10
N ALA A 151 -9.76 -8.51 2.71
CA ALA A 151 -11.08 -8.69 3.31
C ALA A 151 -11.52 -10.17 3.28
N VAL A 152 -11.52 -10.79 2.09
CA VAL A 152 -12.06 -12.13 1.88
C VAL A 152 -11.07 -13.21 2.31
N VAL A 153 -9.82 -13.15 1.81
CA VAL A 153 -8.86 -14.23 2.02
C VAL A 153 -8.21 -14.11 3.39
N GLN A 154 -7.59 -12.97 3.68
CA GLN A 154 -6.80 -12.81 4.90
C GLN A 154 -7.71 -12.78 6.13
N TYR A 155 -8.68 -11.86 6.18
CA TYR A 155 -9.54 -11.69 7.35
C TYR A 155 -10.73 -12.66 7.36
N GLY A 156 -11.42 -12.85 6.23
CA GLY A 156 -12.62 -13.70 6.16
C GLY A 156 -12.36 -15.22 6.21
N VAL A 157 -11.29 -15.69 5.57
CA VAL A 157 -10.99 -17.14 5.44
C VAL A 157 -9.86 -17.59 6.36
N VAL A 158 -8.70 -16.92 6.33
CA VAL A 158 -7.51 -17.36 7.06
C VAL A 158 -7.60 -17.03 8.54
N LEU A 159 -7.88 -15.77 8.89
CA LEU A 159 -7.91 -15.31 10.28
C LEU A 159 -9.29 -15.44 10.95
N ARG A 160 -10.37 -15.52 10.16
CA ARG A 160 -11.77 -15.54 10.64
C ARG A 160 -12.14 -14.33 11.50
N TYR A 161 -11.59 -13.17 11.15
CA TYR A 161 -11.83 -11.88 11.79
C TYR A 161 -12.93 -11.13 11.04
N THR A 162 -14.18 -11.32 11.46
CA THR A 162 -15.37 -10.83 10.74
C THR A 162 -15.45 -9.31 10.70
N ALA A 163 -15.16 -8.64 11.83
CA ALA A 163 -15.20 -7.17 11.89
C ALA A 163 -14.18 -6.54 10.93
N GLU A 164 -12.95 -7.04 10.92
CA GLU A 164 -11.88 -6.60 10.02
C GLU A 164 -12.21 -6.92 8.56
N ALA A 165 -12.76 -8.11 8.29
CA ALA A 165 -13.20 -8.48 6.95
C ALA A 165 -14.26 -7.50 6.42
N VAL A 166 -15.24 -7.13 7.25
CA VAL A 166 -16.26 -6.14 6.88
C VAL A 166 -15.63 -4.77 6.63
N THR A 167 -14.76 -4.28 7.53
CA THR A 167 -14.09 -2.99 7.35
C THR A 167 -13.30 -2.92 6.05
N PHE A 168 -12.50 -3.94 5.75
CA PHE A 168 -11.70 -3.97 4.52
C PHE A 168 -12.57 -4.13 3.27
N ALA A 169 -13.69 -4.86 3.36
CA ALA A 169 -14.65 -4.96 2.27
C ALA A 169 -15.33 -3.61 2.00
N VAL A 170 -15.72 -2.88 3.04
CA VAL A 170 -16.30 -1.53 2.93
C VAL A 170 -15.28 -0.57 2.32
N VAL A 171 -14.04 -0.55 2.80
CA VAL A 171 -13.00 0.33 2.24
C VAL A 171 -12.69 -0.05 0.79
N GLY A 172 -12.64 -1.35 0.46
CA GLY A 172 -12.49 -1.82 -0.92
C GLY A 172 -13.66 -1.39 -1.82
N ALA A 173 -14.90 -1.46 -1.34
CA ALA A 173 -16.08 -0.99 -2.06
C ALA A 173 -16.08 0.54 -2.26
N LEU A 174 -15.67 1.30 -1.24
CA LEU A 174 -15.49 2.74 -1.36
C LEU A 174 -14.39 3.08 -2.37
N ALA A 175 -13.26 2.38 -2.33
CA ALA A 175 -12.20 2.54 -3.32
C ALA A 175 -12.69 2.22 -4.73
N PHE A 176 -13.49 1.17 -4.91
CA PHE A 176 -14.13 0.83 -6.18
C PHE A 176 -15.01 1.97 -6.71
N VAL A 177 -15.86 2.54 -5.86
CA VAL A 177 -16.72 3.66 -6.23
C VAL A 177 -15.85 4.86 -6.59
N LEU A 178 -15.01 5.34 -5.66
CA LEU A 178 -14.22 6.56 -5.82
C LEU A 178 -13.28 6.51 -7.03
N LEU A 179 -12.58 5.39 -7.24
CA LEU A 179 -11.67 5.24 -8.38
C LEU A 179 -12.44 5.06 -9.71
N GLY A 180 -13.63 4.45 -9.66
CA GLY A 180 -14.50 4.22 -10.82
C GLY A 180 -15.33 5.43 -11.25
N LEU A 181 -15.60 6.39 -10.34
CA LEU A 181 -16.30 7.64 -10.65
C LEU A 181 -15.59 8.42 -11.75
N ARG A 182 -14.25 8.35 -11.77
CA ARG A 182 -13.43 8.98 -12.81
C ARG A 182 -13.70 8.31 -14.17
N HIS A 183 -14.49 9.00 -15.00
CA HIS A 183 -14.97 8.52 -16.32
C HIS A 183 -15.88 7.28 -16.29
N ARG A 184 -16.61 7.04 -15.19
CA ARG A 184 -17.63 5.98 -15.07
C ARG A 184 -17.15 4.57 -15.47
N GLN A 185 -15.96 4.19 -15.00
CA GLN A 185 -15.29 2.94 -15.42
C GLN A 185 -15.67 1.69 -14.61
N HIS A 186 -16.80 1.69 -13.91
CA HIS A 186 -17.21 0.60 -13.01
C HIS A 186 -17.23 -0.78 -13.69
N VAL A 187 -17.71 -0.84 -14.93
CA VAL A 187 -17.76 -2.10 -15.71
C VAL A 187 -16.36 -2.65 -15.97
N LEU A 188 -15.41 -1.79 -16.33
CA LEU A 188 -14.04 -2.21 -16.59
C LEU A 188 -13.35 -2.67 -15.30
N VAL A 189 -13.56 -1.98 -14.19
CA VAL A 189 -12.99 -2.39 -12.91
C VAL A 189 -13.54 -3.78 -12.50
N LEU A 190 -14.85 -4.01 -12.67
CA LEU A 190 -15.47 -5.32 -12.41
C LEU A 190 -14.90 -6.43 -13.30
N THR A 191 -14.67 -6.18 -14.59
CA THR A 191 -14.10 -7.18 -15.51
C THR A 191 -12.71 -7.64 -15.10
N TRP A 192 -11.94 -6.80 -14.41
CA TRP A 192 -10.57 -7.11 -13.98
C TRP A 192 -10.47 -7.55 -12.51
N LEU A 193 -11.52 -7.33 -11.72
CA LEU A 193 -11.57 -7.75 -10.32
C LEU A 193 -11.48 -9.27 -10.18
N GLY A 194 -12.26 -10.01 -10.97
CA GLY A 194 -12.27 -11.48 -10.96
C GLY A 194 -10.89 -12.08 -11.22
N PRO A 195 -10.23 -11.74 -12.34
CA PRO A 195 -8.85 -12.18 -12.62
C PRO A 195 -7.84 -11.80 -11.53
N ALA A 196 -7.93 -10.59 -10.97
CA ALA A 196 -7.02 -10.14 -9.91
C ALA A 196 -7.19 -10.94 -8.61
N LEU A 197 -8.44 -11.21 -8.22
CA LEU A 197 -8.76 -12.05 -7.05
C LEU A 197 -8.33 -13.50 -7.27
N LEU A 198 -8.51 -14.05 -8.47
CA LEU A 198 -8.08 -15.40 -8.83
C LEU A 198 -6.55 -15.54 -8.79
N ALA A 199 -5.82 -14.54 -9.28
CA ALA A 199 -4.35 -14.51 -9.19
C ALA A 199 -3.88 -14.51 -7.72
N GLY A 200 -4.54 -13.72 -6.86
CA GLY A 200 -4.28 -13.71 -5.42
C GLY A 200 -4.52 -15.09 -4.77
N ARG A 201 -5.65 -15.75 -5.11
CA ARG A 201 -5.95 -17.09 -4.61
C ARG A 201 -4.93 -18.14 -5.07
N ALA A 202 -4.52 -18.11 -6.34
CA ALA A 202 -3.55 -19.07 -6.90
C ALA A 202 -2.15 -18.94 -6.28
N ALA A 203 -1.77 -17.76 -5.80
CA ALA A 203 -0.56 -17.57 -5.01
C ALA A 203 -0.68 -18.23 -3.63
N SER A 204 -1.83 -18.09 -2.96
CA SER A 204 -2.07 -18.67 -1.63
C SER A 204 -2.16 -20.21 -1.62
N SER A 205 -2.73 -20.81 -2.67
CA SER A 205 -2.90 -22.27 -2.78
C SER A 205 -1.59 -23.02 -3.06
N ARG A 206 -0.63 -22.37 -3.75
CA ARG A 206 0.70 -22.95 -3.98
C ARG A 206 1.53 -23.03 -2.70
N CYS A 207 1.35 -22.08 -1.80
CA CYS A 207 2.04 -22.04 -0.51
C CYS A 207 1.48 -23.05 0.51
N THR A 208 0.20 -23.41 0.40
CA THR A 208 -0.42 -24.44 1.25
C THR A 208 -0.02 -25.85 0.81
N ARG A 209 0.05 -26.11 -0.51
CA ARG A 209 0.45 -27.42 -1.05
C ARG A 209 1.92 -27.78 -0.78
N SER A 210 2.80 -26.78 -0.61
CA SER A 210 4.21 -27.02 -0.28
C SER A 210 4.48 -27.32 1.20
N ARG A 211 3.49 -27.16 2.10
CA ARG A 211 3.63 -27.48 3.52
C ARG A 211 3.69 -28.98 3.81
N ASP A 212 3.20 -29.81 2.89
CA ASP A 212 3.18 -31.27 3.06
C ASP A 212 4.52 -31.94 2.71
N LEU A 213 5.54 -31.19 2.26
CA LEU A 213 6.81 -31.77 1.79
C LEU A 213 8.08 -31.30 2.52
N THR A 214 8.03 -30.37 3.50
CA THR A 214 9.14 -30.09 4.46
C THR A 214 8.82 -28.88 5.36
N PRO A 215 9.25 -28.85 6.64
CA PRO A 215 8.92 -27.76 7.57
C PRO A 215 10.00 -26.67 7.55
N ARG A 216 10.18 -25.94 6.45
CA ARG A 216 11.07 -24.74 6.41
C ARG A 216 10.55 -23.65 5.48
N CYS A 217 9.44 -23.00 5.85
CA CYS A 217 9.19 -21.62 5.44
C CYS A 217 8.34 -20.90 6.51
N PRO A 218 8.72 -19.67 6.90
CA PRO A 218 8.17 -19.01 8.07
C PRO A 218 6.72 -18.59 7.82
N ALA A 219 5.80 -19.19 8.57
CA ALA A 219 4.43 -18.71 8.70
C ALA A 219 4.44 -17.39 9.50
N ALA A 220 4.86 -16.33 8.83
CA ALA A 220 5.23 -15.08 9.49
C ALA A 220 4.06 -14.07 9.53
N SER A 221 3.04 -14.25 8.69
CA SER A 221 1.99 -13.22 8.50
C SER A 221 0.72 -13.40 9.35
N ALA A 222 0.56 -14.51 10.08
CA ALA A 222 -0.68 -14.78 10.84
C ALA A 222 -0.53 -14.64 12.37
N ARG A 223 0.69 -14.62 12.91
CA ARG A 223 0.91 -14.47 14.37
C ARG A 223 1.29 -13.06 14.82
N VAL A 224 1.58 -12.13 13.92
CA VAL A 224 2.08 -10.79 14.31
C VAL A 224 0.95 -9.82 14.66
N ALA A 225 -0.29 -10.06 14.23
CA ALA A 225 -1.46 -9.34 14.77
C ALA A 225 -1.86 -9.77 16.19
N ALA A 226 -1.20 -10.82 16.73
CA ALA A 226 -1.41 -11.32 18.09
C ALA A 226 -0.22 -11.00 19.01
N GLN A 227 0.46 -9.87 18.84
CA GLN A 227 1.23 -9.29 19.93
C GLN A 227 0.26 -8.83 21.02
N ARG A 228 -0.12 -9.77 21.89
CA ARG A 228 -0.71 -9.47 23.19
C ARG A 228 0.25 -8.50 23.89
N VAL A 229 -0.24 -7.29 24.16
CA VAL A 229 0.37 -6.38 25.13
C VAL A 229 0.70 -7.19 26.39
N PRO A 230 1.94 -7.21 26.89
CA PRO A 230 2.23 -7.81 28.17
C PRO A 230 1.42 -7.03 29.21
N ARG A 231 0.46 -7.69 29.88
CA ARG A 231 -0.13 -7.16 31.10
C ARG A 231 1.02 -6.95 32.08
N CYS A 232 1.37 -5.71 32.38
CA CYS A 232 2.20 -5.36 33.52
C CYS A 232 1.50 -5.93 34.77
N ARG A 233 1.96 -7.11 35.20
CA ARG A 233 1.54 -7.71 36.46
C ARG A 233 2.26 -6.92 37.54
N GLY A 234 1.56 -5.99 38.17
CA GLY A 234 2.06 -5.30 39.34
C GLY A 234 2.47 -6.34 40.39
N ARG A 235 3.78 -6.38 40.71
CA ARG A 235 4.26 -6.96 41.96
C ARG A 235 3.78 -6.04 43.08
N GLY A 236 2.65 -6.37 43.68
CA GLY A 236 2.34 -5.91 45.03
C GLY A 236 3.22 -6.70 45.99
N ALA A 237 4.11 -5.99 46.67
CA ALA A 237 4.90 -6.49 47.76
C ALA A 237 4.00 -6.91 48.94
N GLY A 238 4.32 -8.06 49.51
CA GLY A 238 3.92 -8.53 50.83
C GLY A 238 5.11 -9.27 51.41
#